data_AF-A0A0J8RSF8-F1
#
_entry.id   AF-A0A0J8RSF8-F1
#
_cell.length_a   1.000
_cell.length_b   1.000
_cell.length_c   1.000
_cell.angle_alpha   90.00
_cell.angle_beta   90.00
_cell.angle_gamma   90.00
#
_symmetry.space_group_name_H-M   'P 1'
#
loop_
_entity.id
_entity.type
_entity.pdbx_description
1 polymer ?
#
loop_
_entity_poly.entity_id
_entity_poly.type
_entity_poly.pdbx_seq_one_letter_code
_entity_poly.pdbx_strand_id
1 'polypeptide(L)'
;MFDLEDSIDILVFVIGPTALREFWENERSQLSIDRGPWKSARDYVEAIAHREIAYISQYSSSAATSVPGYLKQSKAQLSPEEHIKLLNRYLAAIYYLIPSDPDLVRPVLWHPDIHDGNIFVHQGKISSVIDWQSTWAGPLILQARTPRLIDYHGEIKLKLPENFKELDKDERSRVRDQVSRSIQVYLYEQKTAKTPTAQ
;
A
#
# COMPACT_ATOMS: atom_id res chain seq x y z
N MET A 1 33.78 -33.41 23.01
CA MET A 1 32.76 -34.38 22.58
C MET A 1 31.58 -34.22 23.53
N PHE A 2 30.75 -33.23 23.21
CA PHE A 2 29.39 -33.06 23.72
C PHE A 2 28.64 -32.63 22.47
N ASP A 3 28.01 -33.61 21.82
CA ASP A 3 27.08 -33.38 20.74
C ASP A 3 25.84 -32.73 21.36
N LEU A 4 25.72 -31.43 21.13
CA LEU A 4 24.45 -30.72 21.19
C LEU A 4 24.02 -30.52 19.73
N GLU A 5 23.64 -31.63 19.09
CA GLU A 5 22.56 -31.60 18.10
C GLU A 5 21.25 -31.31 18.85
N ASP A 6 21.15 -30.11 19.44
CA ASP A 6 19.85 -29.54 19.73
C ASP A 6 19.27 -29.16 18.38
N SER A 7 18.53 -30.12 17.84
CA SER A 7 17.47 -29.90 16.87
C SER A 7 16.59 -28.77 17.42
N ILE A 8 16.96 -27.54 17.09
CA ILE A 8 16.01 -26.44 17.06
C ILE A 8 15.00 -26.90 16.02
N ASP A 9 13.87 -27.44 16.50
CA ASP A 9 12.64 -27.53 15.74
C ASP A 9 12.57 -26.24 14.93
N ILE A 10 12.72 -26.37 13.60
CA ILE A 10 12.52 -25.26 12.70
C ILE A 10 11.09 -24.84 12.98
N LEU A 11 10.92 -23.79 13.79
CA LEU A 11 9.62 -23.20 14.08
C LEU A 11 9.01 -22.96 12.71
N VAL A 12 8.01 -23.77 12.36
CA VAL A 12 7.33 -23.65 11.07
C VAL A 12 6.56 -22.35 11.18
N PHE A 13 7.13 -21.28 10.63
CA PHE A 13 6.45 -20.01 10.53
C PHE A 13 5.18 -20.23 9.69
N VAL A 14 4.04 -19.82 10.23
CA VAL A 14 2.76 -19.87 9.54
C VAL A 14 2.26 -18.46 9.29
N ILE A 15 1.60 -18.26 8.15
CA ILE A 15 0.91 -17.00 7.85
C ILE A 15 -0.43 -17.02 8.59
N GLY A 16 -0.61 -16.08 9.52
CA GLY A 16 -1.86 -15.89 10.26
C GLY A 16 -2.82 -14.94 9.55
N PRO A 17 -3.96 -14.61 10.20
CA PRO A 17 -4.85 -13.56 9.75
C PRO A 17 -4.13 -12.22 9.56
N THR A 18 -4.70 -11.34 8.74
CA THR A 18 -4.15 -10.00 8.51
C THR A 18 -4.08 -9.20 9.81
N ALA A 19 -2.99 -8.44 9.98
CA ALA A 19 -2.82 -7.46 11.04
C ALA A 19 -3.29 -6.04 10.61
N LEU A 20 -3.87 -5.93 9.40
CA LEU A 20 -4.38 -4.66 8.90
C LEU A 20 -5.43 -4.06 9.83
N ARG A 21 -5.19 -2.81 10.22
CA ARG A 21 -6.00 -2.07 11.19
C ARG A 21 -7.48 -2.03 10.79
N GLU A 22 -7.79 -1.93 9.49
CA GLU A 22 -9.14 -1.89 8.94
C GLU A 22 -9.98 -3.14 9.24
N PHE A 23 -9.36 -4.28 9.58
CA PHE A 23 -10.05 -5.51 9.99
C PHE A 23 -10.30 -5.61 11.50
N TRP A 24 -9.70 -4.70 12.29
CA TRP A 24 -9.66 -4.78 13.75
C TRP A 24 -10.09 -3.47 14.44
N GLU A 25 -10.31 -2.38 13.72
CA GLU A 25 -10.75 -1.13 14.33
C GLU A 25 -12.20 -1.14 14.79
N ASN A 26 -12.45 -0.51 15.94
CA ASN A 26 -13.77 -0.24 16.50
C ASN A 26 -14.62 -1.52 16.54
N GLU A 27 -15.86 -1.44 16.08
CA GLU A 27 -16.81 -2.55 16.07
C GLU A 27 -16.42 -3.66 15.07
N ARG A 28 -15.50 -3.42 14.13
CA ARG A 28 -15.00 -4.47 13.23
C ARG A 28 -14.18 -5.53 13.97
N SER A 29 -13.57 -5.21 15.12
CA SER A 29 -12.92 -6.20 15.98
C SER A 29 -13.90 -7.26 16.52
N GLN A 30 -15.17 -6.89 16.69
CA GLN A 30 -16.20 -7.73 17.28
C GLN A 30 -16.94 -8.58 16.24
N LEU A 31 -16.73 -8.32 14.95
CA LEU A 31 -17.37 -9.05 13.86
C LEU A 31 -16.73 -10.43 13.64
N SER A 32 -17.57 -11.44 13.39
CA SER A 32 -17.14 -12.73 12.87
C SER A 32 -16.99 -12.65 11.34
N ILE A 33 -15.88 -12.08 10.89
CA ILE A 33 -15.52 -11.86 9.48
C ILE A 33 -14.28 -12.68 9.10
N ASP A 34 -14.14 -12.96 7.81
CA ASP A 34 -12.92 -13.52 7.25
C ASP A 34 -11.76 -12.51 7.36
N ARG A 35 -10.66 -12.95 7.96
CA ARG A 35 -9.43 -12.18 8.16
C ARG A 35 -8.22 -12.84 7.49
N GLY A 36 -8.44 -13.84 6.65
CA GLY A 36 -7.40 -14.62 6.00
C GLY A 36 -6.75 -15.68 6.89
N PRO A 37 -5.65 -16.30 6.44
CA PRO A 37 -4.94 -16.00 5.18
C PRO A 37 -5.76 -16.37 3.94
N TRP A 38 -5.62 -15.57 2.89
CA TRP A 38 -6.33 -15.75 1.62
C TRP A 38 -5.49 -16.53 0.61
N LYS A 39 -6.14 -17.34 -0.24
CA LYS A 39 -5.45 -18.15 -1.25
C LYS A 39 -5.29 -17.41 -2.58
N SER A 40 -6.08 -16.35 -2.79
CA SER A 40 -6.03 -15.55 -4.00
C SER A 40 -6.25 -14.06 -3.73
N ALA A 41 -5.82 -13.21 -4.67
CA ALA A 41 -6.11 -11.78 -4.64
C ALA A 41 -7.62 -11.49 -4.64
N ARG A 42 -8.41 -12.37 -5.29
CA ARG A 42 -9.87 -12.29 -5.32
C ARG A 42 -10.46 -12.51 -3.94
N ASP A 43 -10.04 -13.57 -3.25
CA ASP A 43 -10.55 -13.90 -1.91
C ASP A 43 -10.33 -12.71 -0.95
N TYR A 44 -9.16 -12.05 -1.05
CA TYR A 44 -8.86 -10.86 -0.26
C TYR A 44 -9.84 -9.69 -0.52
N VAL A 45 -10.06 -9.34 -1.79
CA VAL A 45 -10.94 -8.21 -2.12
C VAL A 45 -12.42 -8.52 -1.85
N GLU A 46 -12.83 -9.78 -1.99
CA GLU A 46 -14.15 -10.25 -1.58
C GLU A 46 -14.33 -10.16 -0.05
N ALA A 47 -13.31 -10.56 0.72
CA ALA A 47 -13.33 -10.46 2.18
C ALA A 47 -13.49 -9.01 2.67
N ILE A 48 -12.89 -8.03 1.98
CA ILE A 48 -13.12 -6.60 2.29
C ILE A 48 -14.59 -6.24 2.09
N ALA A 49 -15.20 -6.62 0.96
CA ALA A 49 -16.60 -6.31 0.69
C ALA A 49 -17.54 -6.98 1.70
N HIS A 50 -17.31 -8.25 2.01
CA HIS A 50 -18.09 -8.98 3.01
C HIS A 50 -17.95 -8.39 4.41
N ARG A 51 -16.74 -7.96 4.79
CA ARG A 51 -16.50 -7.22 6.04
C ARG A 51 -17.35 -5.96 6.10
N GLU A 52 -17.35 -5.15 5.05
CA GLU A 52 -18.11 -3.90 5.03
C GLU A 52 -19.63 -4.14 5.02
N ILE A 53 -20.11 -5.16 4.31
CA ILE A 53 -21.52 -5.58 4.39
C ILE A 53 -21.89 -5.96 5.82
N ALA A 54 -21.10 -6.82 6.47
CA ALA A 54 -21.35 -7.25 7.85
C ALA A 54 -21.35 -6.06 8.83
N TYR A 55 -20.38 -5.15 8.67
CA TYR A 55 -20.30 -3.94 9.49
C TYR A 55 -21.53 -3.05 9.31
N ILE A 56 -21.92 -2.77 8.06
CA ILE A 56 -23.08 -1.91 7.78
C ILE A 56 -24.36 -2.54 8.30
N SER A 57 -24.57 -3.83 8.05
CA SER A 57 -25.77 -4.55 8.50
C SER A 57 -25.93 -4.57 10.03
N GLN A 58 -24.83 -4.61 10.78
CA GLN A 58 -24.88 -4.72 12.24
C GLN A 58 -24.82 -3.37 12.96
N TYR A 59 -24.05 -2.40 12.44
CA TYR A 59 -23.71 -1.19 13.17
C TYR A 59 -24.16 0.11 12.49
N SER A 60 -24.58 0.09 11.22
CA SER A 60 -25.09 1.29 10.57
C SER A 60 -26.54 1.54 10.97
N SER A 61 -26.75 2.43 11.92
CA SER A 61 -28.08 2.97 12.20
C SER A 61 -28.53 3.81 11.00
N SER A 62 -29.79 3.69 10.58
CA SER A 62 -30.43 4.51 9.51
C SER A 62 -30.42 6.02 9.77
N ALA A 63 -29.86 6.46 10.90
CA ALA A 63 -29.61 7.85 11.26
C ALA A 63 -28.12 8.18 11.07
N ALA A 64 -27.61 8.07 9.84
CA ALA A 64 -26.31 8.62 9.50
C ALA A 64 -26.32 10.12 9.84
N THR A 65 -25.64 10.47 10.93
CA THR A 65 -25.60 11.82 11.44
C THR A 65 -24.76 12.62 10.45
N SER A 66 -25.40 13.56 9.75
CA SER A 66 -24.74 14.50 8.84
C SER A 66 -23.48 15.04 9.52
N VAL A 67 -22.30 14.67 9.03
CA VAL A 67 -21.03 15.18 9.58
C VAL A 67 -20.96 16.66 9.23
N PRO A 68 -20.95 17.59 10.23
CA PRO A 68 -20.89 19.01 9.94
C PRO A 68 -19.58 19.35 9.21
N GLY A 69 -19.67 20.05 8.08
CA GLY A 69 -18.50 20.54 7.33
C GLY A 69 -18.14 19.78 6.05
N TYR A 70 -18.79 18.64 5.77
CA TYR A 70 -18.68 17.97 4.47
C TYR A 70 -19.80 18.42 3.51
N LEU A 71 -19.56 18.33 2.20
CA LEU A 71 -20.57 18.55 1.16
C LEU A 71 -21.86 17.81 1.53
N LYS A 72 -23.03 18.43 1.32
CA LYS A 72 -24.34 17.80 1.57
C LYS A 72 -24.37 16.42 0.91
N GLN A 73 -24.29 15.38 1.73
CA GLN A 73 -24.37 14.00 1.25
C GLN A 73 -25.75 13.78 0.68
N SER A 74 -25.81 13.12 -0.48
CA SER A 74 -27.08 12.70 -1.07
C SER A 74 -27.80 11.72 -0.15
N LYS A 75 -29.13 11.61 -0.26
CA LYS A 75 -29.91 10.63 0.50
C LYS A 75 -29.40 9.18 0.29
N ALA A 76 -28.91 8.86 -0.91
CA ALA A 76 -28.34 7.55 -1.21
C ALA A 76 -27.04 7.27 -0.42
N GLN A 77 -26.20 8.29 -0.21
CA GLN A 77 -24.97 8.17 0.60
C GLN A 77 -25.23 8.05 2.11
N LEU A 78 -26.47 8.31 2.54
CA LEU A 78 -26.90 8.15 3.93
C LEU A 78 -27.67 6.83 4.16
N SER A 79 -27.95 6.07 3.10
CA SER A 79 -28.70 4.80 3.19
C SER A 79 -27.75 3.61 3.32
N PRO A 80 -27.81 2.87 4.45
CA PRO A 80 -27.10 1.59 4.60
C PRO A 80 -27.44 0.60 3.49
N GLU A 81 -28.70 0.58 3.05
CA GLU A 81 -29.21 -0.34 2.04
C GLU A 81 -28.60 -0.09 0.66
N GLU A 82 -28.50 1.18 0.24
CA GLU A 82 -27.85 1.51 -1.03
C GLU A 82 -26.33 1.25 -0.98
N HIS A 83 -25.69 1.39 0.18
CA HIS A 83 -24.29 0.98 0.35
C HIS A 83 -24.10 -0.54 0.21
N ILE A 84 -24.96 -1.34 0.86
CA ILE A 84 -24.93 -2.81 0.71
C ILE A 84 -25.19 -3.21 -0.74
N LYS A 85 -26.13 -2.56 -1.42
CA LYS A 85 -26.42 -2.82 -2.83
C LYS A 85 -25.24 -2.50 -3.75
N LEU A 86 -24.51 -1.41 -3.47
CA LEU A 86 -23.27 -1.09 -4.18
C LEU A 86 -22.19 -2.15 -3.93
N LEU A 87 -22.01 -2.61 -2.69
CA LEU A 87 -21.07 -3.67 -2.34
C LEU A 87 -21.41 -5.00 -3.03
N ASN A 88 -22.69 -5.35 -3.14
CA ASN A 88 -23.11 -6.53 -3.90
C ASN A 88 -22.83 -6.41 -5.41
N ARG A 89 -22.98 -5.21 -5.99
CA ARG A 89 -22.56 -4.96 -7.38
C ARG A 89 -21.05 -5.06 -7.55
N TYR A 90 -20.29 -4.57 -6.57
CA TYR A 90 -18.85 -4.72 -6.53
C TYR A 90 -18.46 -6.21 -6.51
N LEU A 91 -19.06 -7.02 -5.61
CA LEU A 91 -18.85 -8.48 -5.58
C LEU A 91 -19.11 -9.15 -6.93
N ALA A 92 -20.20 -8.78 -7.62
CA ALA A 92 -20.50 -9.30 -8.96
C ALA A 92 -19.49 -8.87 -10.04
N ALA A 93 -18.77 -7.76 -9.83
CA ALA A 93 -17.81 -7.19 -10.77
C ALA A 93 -16.35 -7.59 -10.49
N ILE A 94 -16.00 -8.06 -9.30
CA ILE A 94 -14.61 -8.36 -8.87
C ILE A 94 -13.86 -9.22 -9.90
N TYR A 95 -14.53 -10.23 -10.46
CA TYR A 95 -13.95 -11.11 -11.48
C TYR A 95 -13.31 -10.33 -12.65
N TYR A 96 -13.91 -9.21 -13.04
CA TYR A 96 -13.47 -8.36 -14.15
C TYR A 96 -12.51 -7.24 -13.73
N LEU A 97 -12.44 -6.93 -12.43
CA LEU A 97 -11.59 -5.87 -11.89
C LEU A 97 -10.18 -6.36 -11.56
N ILE A 98 -10.04 -7.64 -11.20
CA ILE A 98 -8.74 -8.24 -10.86
C ILE A 98 -8.06 -8.74 -12.14
N PRO A 99 -6.82 -8.32 -12.43
CA PRO A 99 -6.11 -8.78 -13.62
C PRO A 99 -5.82 -10.28 -13.54
N SER A 100 -5.73 -10.94 -14.69
CA SER A 100 -5.33 -12.35 -14.79
C SER A 100 -3.81 -12.56 -14.78
N ASP A 101 -3.03 -11.47 -14.81
CA ASP A 101 -1.57 -11.50 -14.79
C ASP A 101 -1.04 -12.00 -13.42
N PRO A 102 -0.38 -13.17 -13.36
CA PRO A 102 0.18 -13.72 -12.12
C PRO A 102 1.14 -12.76 -11.42
N ASP A 103 1.90 -11.95 -12.16
CA ASP A 103 2.89 -11.04 -11.58
C ASP A 103 2.24 -9.88 -10.81
N LEU A 104 1.03 -9.49 -11.22
CA LEU A 104 0.25 -8.44 -10.57
C LEU A 104 -0.54 -8.95 -9.36
N VAL A 105 -0.95 -10.22 -9.36
CA VAL A 105 -1.77 -10.80 -8.28
C VAL A 105 -0.96 -11.60 -7.26
N ARG A 106 0.34 -11.85 -7.51
CA ARG A 106 1.21 -12.55 -6.56
C ARG A 106 1.26 -11.85 -5.19
N PRO A 107 1.36 -12.62 -4.10
CA PRO A 107 1.53 -12.06 -2.77
C PRO A 107 2.93 -11.42 -2.64
N VAL A 108 2.97 -10.19 -2.17
CA VAL A 108 4.20 -9.44 -1.88
C VAL A 108 4.13 -8.82 -0.50
N LEU A 109 5.29 -8.69 0.16
CA LEU A 109 5.45 -7.76 1.27
C LEU A 109 5.93 -6.44 0.67
N TRP A 110 5.11 -5.40 0.81
CA TRP A 110 5.45 -4.07 0.32
C TRP A 110 5.51 -3.09 1.49
N HIS A 111 6.60 -2.32 1.59
CA HIS A 111 6.75 -1.35 2.66
C HIS A 111 5.75 -0.20 2.47
N PRO A 112 4.85 0.07 3.44
CA PRO A 112 3.74 1.00 3.24
C PRO A 112 4.18 2.47 3.22
N ASP A 113 5.26 2.83 3.93
CA ASP A 113 5.74 4.22 4.02
C ASP A 113 7.26 4.33 3.86
N ILE A 114 7.75 4.05 2.66
CA ILE A 114 9.18 4.14 2.37
C ILE A 114 9.58 5.61 2.09
N HIS A 115 10.27 6.20 3.06
CA HIS A 115 10.85 7.55 2.97
C HIS A 115 12.22 7.60 3.67
N ASP A 116 12.91 8.72 3.53
CA ASP A 116 14.27 8.95 4.05
C ASP A 116 14.40 8.70 5.57
N GLY A 117 13.43 9.14 6.36
CA GLY A 117 13.38 8.88 7.81
C GLY A 117 13.28 7.40 8.20
N ASN A 118 12.83 6.52 7.29
CA ASN A 118 12.73 5.08 7.51
C ASN A 118 13.93 4.29 6.96
N ILE A 119 14.93 4.96 6.36
CA ILE A 119 16.12 4.33 5.78
C ILE A 119 17.38 4.82 6.51
N PHE A 120 18.08 3.89 7.16
CA PHE A 120 19.35 4.21 7.81
C PHE A 120 20.52 3.87 6.89
N VAL A 121 21.53 4.73 6.89
CA VAL A 121 22.72 4.59 6.06
C VAL A 121 23.97 4.61 6.93
N HIS A 122 24.83 3.61 6.77
CA HIS A 122 26.14 3.53 7.41
C HIS A 122 27.22 3.30 6.34
N GLN A 123 28.25 4.15 6.33
CA GLN A 123 29.36 4.09 5.35
C GLN A 123 28.89 4.04 3.89
N GLY A 124 27.85 4.82 3.55
CA GLY A 124 27.31 4.89 2.19
C GLY A 124 26.48 3.67 1.76
N LYS A 125 26.15 2.76 2.67
CA LYS A 125 25.28 1.60 2.42
C LYS A 125 24.04 1.66 3.32
N ILE A 126 22.91 1.19 2.80
CA ILE A 126 21.69 1.02 3.61
C ILE A 126 22.00 -0.02 4.70
N SER A 127 21.91 0.38 5.96
CA SER A 127 22.14 -0.49 7.13
C SER A 127 20.85 -1.12 7.64
N SER A 128 19.73 -0.41 7.55
CA SER A 128 18.42 -0.91 7.99
C SER A 128 17.27 -0.13 7.36
N VAL A 129 16.13 -0.80 7.24
CA VAL A 129 14.82 -0.21 6.92
C VAL A 129 13.88 -0.55 8.08
N ILE A 130 13.27 0.47 8.67
CA ILE A 130 12.39 0.34 9.85
C ILE A 130 10.93 0.57 9.47
N ASP A 131 10.03 0.57 10.46
CA ASP A 131 8.61 0.93 10.29
C ASP A 131 7.81 -0.05 9.42
N TRP A 132 8.17 -1.33 9.51
CA TRP A 132 7.44 -2.44 8.88
C TRP A 132 6.08 -2.76 9.53
N GLN A 133 5.70 -2.04 10.59
CA GLN A 133 4.39 -2.21 11.21
C GLN A 133 3.27 -1.96 10.19
N SER A 134 2.16 -2.69 10.31
CA SER A 134 1.05 -2.66 9.34
C SER A 134 1.39 -3.19 7.93
N THR A 135 2.58 -3.76 7.73
CA THR A 135 2.87 -4.53 6.51
C THR A 135 2.10 -5.85 6.53
N TRP A 136 1.56 -6.25 5.39
CA TRP A 136 0.86 -7.50 5.22
C TRP A 136 1.22 -8.12 3.86
N ALA A 137 1.07 -9.44 3.72
CA ALA A 137 1.30 -10.12 2.46
C ALA A 137 0.05 -10.02 1.58
N GLY A 138 0.15 -9.29 0.47
CA GLY A 138 -1.00 -8.96 -0.38
C GLY A 138 -0.69 -8.88 -1.88
N PRO A 139 -1.70 -8.73 -2.75
CA PRO A 139 -1.49 -8.64 -4.20
C PRO A 139 -0.68 -7.39 -4.56
N LEU A 140 0.32 -7.54 -5.44
CA LEU A 140 1.18 -6.42 -5.86
C LEU A 140 0.37 -5.22 -6.40
N ILE A 141 -0.64 -5.47 -7.24
CA ILE A 141 -1.47 -4.42 -7.83
C ILE A 141 -2.15 -3.51 -6.78
N LEU A 142 -2.45 -4.04 -5.61
CA LEU A 142 -3.10 -3.28 -4.54
C LEU A 142 -2.09 -2.52 -3.68
N GLN A 143 -0.84 -2.98 -3.64
CA GLN A 143 0.20 -2.47 -2.73
C GLN A 143 1.23 -1.57 -3.40
N ALA A 144 1.52 -1.75 -4.68
CA ALA A 144 2.57 -1.00 -5.37
C ALA A 144 2.29 0.51 -5.31
N ARG A 145 3.22 1.26 -4.73
CA ARG A 145 3.19 2.73 -4.62
C ARG A 145 4.56 3.28 -4.96
N THR A 146 4.60 4.48 -5.56
CA THR A 146 5.84 5.22 -5.75
C THR A 146 6.40 5.59 -4.37
N PRO A 147 7.64 5.21 -4.03
CA PRO A 147 8.29 5.65 -2.79
C PRO A 147 8.28 7.16 -2.65
N ARG A 148 7.98 7.68 -1.45
CA ARG A 148 7.98 9.14 -1.20
C ARG A 148 9.34 9.79 -1.48
N LEU A 149 10.41 9.00 -1.36
CA LEU A 149 11.77 9.39 -1.70
C LEU A 149 11.91 9.90 -3.16
N ILE A 150 11.05 9.44 -4.06
CA ILE A 150 11.06 9.79 -5.48
C ILE A 150 9.71 10.33 -5.97
N ASP A 151 8.88 10.82 -5.06
CA ASP A 151 7.56 11.37 -5.37
C ASP A 151 7.71 12.79 -5.93
N TYR A 152 8.09 12.87 -7.21
CA TYR A 152 8.33 14.11 -7.93
C TYR A 152 7.46 14.18 -9.18
N HIS A 153 6.55 15.16 -9.21
CA HIS A 153 5.61 15.39 -10.33
C HIS A 153 5.97 16.61 -11.20
N GLY A 154 7.16 17.19 -11.00
CA GLY A 154 7.61 18.32 -11.82
C GLY A 154 8.19 17.89 -13.17
N GLU A 155 8.57 18.88 -13.97
CA GLU A 155 9.24 18.65 -15.25
C GLU A 155 10.59 17.92 -15.03
N ILE A 156 10.76 16.78 -15.70
CA ILE A 156 11.98 15.97 -15.63
C ILE A 156 13.12 16.67 -16.38
N LYS A 157 14.13 17.12 -15.65
CA LYS A 157 15.37 17.71 -16.20
C LYS A 157 16.59 16.93 -15.74
N LEU A 158 17.23 16.21 -16.66
CA LEU A 158 18.39 15.38 -16.35
C LEU A 158 19.73 16.12 -16.45
N LYS A 159 19.72 17.38 -16.90
CA LYS A 159 20.91 18.22 -17.07
C LYS A 159 20.65 19.61 -16.50
N LEU A 160 21.73 20.22 -16.00
CA LEU A 160 21.71 21.64 -15.65
C LEU A 160 21.57 22.49 -16.93
N PRO A 161 20.86 23.63 -16.87
CA PRO A 161 20.77 24.55 -17.99
C PRO A 161 22.12 25.22 -18.24
N GLU A 162 22.38 25.65 -19.48
CA GLU A 162 23.67 26.24 -19.88
C GLU A 162 24.00 27.51 -19.08
N ASN A 163 22.99 28.32 -18.78
CA ASN A 163 23.11 29.55 -17.98
C ASN A 163 23.13 29.30 -16.46
N PHE A 164 23.29 28.06 -15.97
CA PHE A 164 23.24 27.76 -14.54
C PHE A 164 24.23 28.59 -13.69
N LYS A 165 25.39 28.91 -14.25
CA LYS A 165 26.42 29.74 -13.58
C LYS A 165 26.08 31.23 -13.52
N GLU A 166 25.03 31.66 -14.20
CA GLU A 166 24.58 33.06 -14.27
C GLU A 166 23.39 33.31 -13.35
N LEU A 167 22.63 32.27 -13.00
CA LEU A 167 21.51 32.32 -12.07
C LEU A 167 21.92 32.83 -10.68
N ASP A 168 20.99 33.39 -9.92
CA ASP A 168 21.24 33.73 -8.52
C ASP A 168 21.33 32.46 -7.63
N LYS A 169 21.69 32.64 -6.35
CA LYS A 169 21.92 31.53 -5.42
C LYS A 169 20.67 30.68 -5.18
N ASP A 170 19.50 31.31 -5.06
CA ASP A 170 18.24 30.63 -4.75
C ASP A 170 17.73 29.89 -5.99
N GLU A 171 17.82 30.52 -7.15
CA GLU A 171 17.53 29.87 -8.44
C GLU A 171 18.44 28.68 -8.70
N ARG A 172 19.75 28.80 -8.47
CA ARG A 172 20.68 27.65 -8.58
C ARG A 172 20.30 26.52 -7.64
N SER A 173 19.87 26.82 -6.42
CA SER A 173 19.44 25.81 -5.46
C SER A 173 18.21 25.07 -5.97
N ARG A 174 17.20 25.79 -6.47
CA ARG A 174 15.98 25.21 -7.05
C ARG A 174 16.26 24.35 -8.27
N VAL A 175 17.09 24.84 -9.20
CA VAL A 175 17.48 24.09 -10.40
C VAL A 175 18.26 22.82 -10.04
N ARG A 176 19.18 22.89 -9.07
CA ARG A 176 19.93 21.71 -8.60
C ARG A 176 19.00 20.68 -7.98
N ASP A 177 18.08 21.12 -7.13
CA ASP A 177 17.10 20.26 -6.47
C ASP A 177 16.17 19.58 -7.50
N GLN A 178 15.67 20.34 -8.48
CA GLN A 178 14.90 19.81 -9.62
C GLN A 178 15.67 18.73 -10.38
N VAL A 179 16.93 19.01 -10.75
CA VAL A 179 17.74 18.05 -11.51
C VAL A 179 18.04 16.80 -10.67
N SER A 180 18.34 16.97 -9.38
CA SER A 180 18.58 15.84 -8.48
C SER A 180 17.37 14.93 -8.36
N ARG A 181 16.17 15.48 -8.10
CA ARG A 181 14.92 14.69 -8.04
C ARG A 181 14.59 14.02 -9.37
N SER A 182 14.79 14.73 -10.48
CA SER A 182 14.60 14.18 -11.84
C SER A 182 15.50 12.97 -12.10
N ILE A 183 16.77 13.04 -11.70
CA ILE A 183 17.72 11.93 -11.83
C ILE A 183 17.28 10.75 -10.96
N GLN A 184 16.81 10.98 -9.73
CA GLN A 184 16.34 9.92 -8.84
C GLN A 184 15.15 9.16 -9.43
N VAL A 185 14.12 9.88 -9.93
CA VAL A 185 12.97 9.28 -10.62
C VAL A 185 13.44 8.46 -11.82
N TYR A 186 14.26 9.04 -12.68
CA TYR A 186 14.76 8.37 -13.88
C TYR A 186 15.53 7.09 -13.56
N LEU A 187 16.43 7.14 -12.55
CA LEU A 187 17.19 5.96 -12.13
C LEU A 187 16.27 4.87 -11.57
N TYR A 188 15.27 5.24 -10.77
CA TYR A 188 14.30 4.29 -10.23
C TYR A 188 13.52 3.58 -11.34
N GLU A 189 12.95 4.34 -12.29
CA GLU A 189 12.20 3.79 -13.41
C GLU A 189 13.08 2.86 -14.25
N GLN A 190 14.31 3.27 -14.56
CA GLN A 190 15.23 2.43 -15.33
C GLN A 190 15.64 1.13 -14.63
N LYS A 191 15.81 1.17 -13.30
CA LYS A 191 16.23 -0.01 -12.52
C LYS A 191 15.06 -0.96 -12.30
N THR A 192 13.86 -0.44 -12.08
CA THR A 192 12.66 -1.26 -11.87
C THR A 192 12.13 -1.85 -13.18
N ALA A 193 12.22 -1.14 -14.30
CA ALA A 193 11.80 -1.65 -15.61
C ALA A 193 12.66 -2.82 -16.14
N LYS A 194 13.91 -2.96 -15.68
CA LYS A 194 14.87 -3.96 -16.17
C LYS A 194 14.83 -5.29 -15.42
N THR A 195 13.97 -5.44 -14.43
CA THR A 195 13.89 -6.67 -13.62
C THR A 195 12.67 -7.49 -14.04
N PRO A 196 12.79 -8.48 -14.95
CA PRO A 196 11.78 -9.52 -15.01
C PRO A 196 11.81 -10.23 -13.65
N THR A 197 10.71 -10.14 -12.92
CA THR A 197 10.63 -10.71 -11.58
C THR A 197 10.46 -12.23 -11.72
N ALA A 198 11.58 -12.95 -11.72
CA ALA A 198 11.60 -14.40 -11.55
C ALA A 198 12.87 -14.78 -10.78
N GLN A 199 12.72 -14.99 -9.46
CA GLN A 199 13.53 -15.89 -8.65
C GLN A 199 12.59 -16.69 -7.77
#